data_AF-A0AA86S0U6-F1
#
_entry.id   AF-A0AA86S0U6-F1
#
_cell.length_a   1.000
_cell.length_b   1.000
_cell.length_c   1.000
_cell.angle_alpha   90.00
_cell.angle_beta   90.00
_cell.angle_gamma   90.00
#
_symmetry.space_group_name_H-M   'P 1'
#
loop_
_entity.id
_entity.type
_entity.pdbx_description
1 polymer ?
#
loop_
_entity_poly.entity_id
_entity_poly.type
_entity_poly.pdbx_seq_one_letter_code
_entity_poly.pdbx_strand_id
1 'polypeptide(L)'
;MEATMLPLARTSSIEREPRTLNIHQIQSARELAVYILNTKTIEEASRIFMEGMQPVVSGACCLGSSTTMDMELDEELELMNSKDATTQVDPAAAFRDIASAPF
;
A
#
# COMPACT_ATOMS: atom_id res chain seq x y z
N MET A 1 -39.12 -12.42 22.33
CA MET A 1 -38.23 -13.17 21.43
C MET A 1 -36.84 -13.01 21.99
N GLU A 2 -36.38 -14.01 22.74
CA GLU A 2 -35.08 -13.99 23.43
C GLU A 2 -33.97 -14.07 22.38
N ALA A 3 -33.07 -13.10 22.32
CA ALA A 3 -31.92 -13.17 21.43
C ALA A 3 -30.95 -14.21 21.99
N THR A 4 -30.77 -15.32 21.28
CA THR A 4 -29.78 -16.35 21.61
C THR A 4 -28.39 -15.72 21.52
N MET A 5 -27.81 -15.37 22.67
CA MET A 5 -26.43 -14.90 22.76
C MET A 5 -25.50 -16.05 22.38
N LEU A 6 -25.06 -16.09 21.13
CA LEU A 6 -23.97 -16.97 20.71
C LEU A 6 -22.72 -16.56 21.50
N PRO A 7 -22.04 -17.50 22.18
CA PRO A 7 -20.78 -17.19 22.85
C PRO A 7 -19.82 -16.57 21.85
N LEU A 8 -19.42 -15.31 22.09
CA LEU A 8 -18.36 -14.65 21.33
C LEU A 8 -17.04 -15.39 21.64
N ALA A 9 -16.74 -16.43 20.86
CA ALA A 9 -15.48 -17.13 20.95
C ALA A 9 -14.36 -16.12 20.65
N ARG A 10 -13.52 -15.85 21.66
CA ARG A 10 -12.34 -15.01 21.49
C ARG A 10 -11.32 -15.81 20.68
N THR A 11 -11.27 -15.55 19.38
CA THR A 11 -10.18 -16.00 18.52
C THR A 11 -9.03 -14.99 18.57
N SER A 12 -7.80 -15.47 18.39
CA SER A 12 -6.65 -14.57 18.37
C SER A 12 -6.67 -13.76 17.07
N SER A 13 -6.34 -12.46 17.11
CA SER A 13 -6.32 -11.61 15.91
C SER A 13 -5.44 -12.19 14.80
N ILE A 14 -4.37 -12.90 15.17
CA ILE A 14 -3.45 -13.57 14.24
C ILE A 14 -4.11 -14.62 13.35
N GLU A 15 -5.22 -15.24 13.79
CA GLU A 15 -5.94 -16.24 13.00
C GLU A 15 -6.81 -15.60 11.91
N ARG A 16 -7.13 -14.32 12.08
CA ARG A 16 -7.95 -13.52 11.15
C ARG A 16 -7.11 -12.65 10.22
N GLU A 17 -5.81 -12.53 10.49
CA GLU A 17 -4.89 -11.74 9.69
C GLU A 17 -4.55 -12.46 8.36
N PRO A 18 -4.38 -11.71 7.27
CA PRO A 18 -3.88 -12.27 6.03
C PRO A 18 -2.47 -12.81 6.25
N ARG A 19 -2.26 -14.10 5.98
CA ARG A 19 -0.92 -14.69 6.09
C ARG A 19 -0.01 -14.11 5.02
N THR A 20 1.14 -13.59 5.45
CA THR A 20 2.22 -13.19 4.54
C THR A 20 2.76 -14.42 3.81
N LEU A 21 2.95 -14.29 2.49
CA LEU A 21 3.59 -15.33 1.67
C LEU A 21 5.03 -15.58 2.14
N ASN A 22 5.48 -16.83 2.11
CA ASN A 22 6.89 -17.15 2.35
C ASN A 22 7.77 -16.73 1.16
N ILE A 23 9.09 -16.70 1.35
CA ILE A 23 10.03 -16.20 0.33
C ILE A 23 9.94 -16.98 -1.00
N HIS A 24 9.74 -18.30 -0.96
CA HIS A 24 9.62 -19.11 -2.16
C HIS A 24 8.31 -18.85 -2.90
N GLN A 25 7.23 -18.62 -2.17
CA GLN A 25 5.94 -18.22 -2.75
C GLN A 25 6.03 -16.84 -3.41
N ILE A 26 6.75 -15.90 -2.80
CA ILE A 26 6.99 -14.57 -3.38
C ILE A 26 7.79 -14.69 -4.68
N GLN A 27 8.86 -15.49 -4.68
CA GLN A 27 9.69 -15.71 -5.87
C GLN A 27 8.88 -16.37 -7.00
N SER A 28 8.13 -17.43 -6.68
CA SER A 28 7.26 -18.11 -7.65
C SER A 28 6.19 -17.19 -8.21
N ALA A 29 5.51 -16.40 -7.36
CA ALA A 29 4.50 -15.44 -7.80
C ALA A 29 5.11 -14.37 -8.72
N ARG A 30 6.33 -13.91 -8.44
CA ARG A 30 7.07 -12.97 -9.28
C ARG A 30 7.36 -13.56 -10.66
N GLU A 31 7.86 -14.79 -10.72
CA GLU A 31 8.15 -15.47 -11.99
C GLU A 31 6.90 -15.64 -12.84
N LEU A 32 5.78 -16.05 -12.21
CA LEU A 32 4.49 -16.16 -12.89
C LEU A 32 3.97 -14.81 -13.37
N ALA A 33 4.14 -13.74 -12.58
CA ALA A 33 3.74 -12.41 -13.00
C ALA A 33 4.51 -11.94 -14.24
N VAL A 34 5.84 -12.17 -14.27
CA VAL A 34 6.66 -11.87 -15.46
C VAL A 34 6.21 -12.69 -16.67
N TYR A 35 5.94 -13.98 -16.48
CA TYR A 35 5.44 -14.84 -17.55
C TYR A 35 4.10 -14.35 -18.14
N ILE A 36 3.16 -13.94 -17.29
CA ILE A 36 1.86 -13.41 -17.72
C ILE A 36 2.05 -12.13 -18.54
N LEU A 37 2.85 -11.18 -18.03
CA LEU A 37 3.10 -9.91 -18.72
C LEU A 37 3.76 -10.09 -20.10
N ASN A 38 4.60 -11.12 -20.24
CA ASN A 38 5.30 -11.39 -21.50
C ASN A 38 4.46 -12.21 -22.51
N THR A 39 3.43 -12.93 -22.07
CA THR A 39 2.68 -13.88 -22.92
C THR A 39 1.22 -13.52 -23.15
N LYS A 40 0.66 -12.63 -22.33
CA LYS A 40 -0.75 -12.21 -22.41
C LYS A 40 -0.87 -10.79 -22.91
N THR A 41 -2.03 -10.45 -23.47
CA THR A 41 -2.34 -9.05 -23.79
C THR A 41 -2.54 -8.26 -22.51
N ILE A 42 -2.45 -6.94 -22.60
CA ILE A 42 -2.61 -6.04 -21.45
C ILE A 42 -3.99 -6.23 -20.80
N GLU A 43 -5.04 -6.40 -21.60
CA GLU A 43 -6.41 -6.58 -21.14
C GLU A 43 -6.57 -7.89 -20.36
N GLU A 44 -5.97 -8.98 -20.85
CA GLU A 44 -6.01 -10.26 -20.16
C GLU A 44 -5.18 -10.28 -18.88
N ALA A 45 -3.98 -9.69 -18.92
CA ALA A 45 -3.13 -9.56 -17.74
C ALA A 45 -3.84 -8.71 -16.65
N SER A 46 -4.43 -7.59 -17.06
CA SER A 46 -5.23 -6.71 -16.21
C SER A 46 -6.37 -7.46 -15.52
N ARG A 47 -7.14 -8.26 -16.28
CA ARG A 47 -8.18 -9.13 -15.73
C ARG A 47 -7.61 -10.09 -14.69
N ILE A 48 -6.52 -10.80 -15.00
CA ILE A 48 -5.91 -11.80 -14.08
C ILE A 48 -5.48 -11.14 -12.76
N PHE A 49 -4.84 -9.97 -12.81
CA PHE A 49 -4.32 -9.33 -11.60
C PHE A 49 -5.39 -8.65 -10.74
N MET A 50 -6.51 -8.24 -11.33
CA MET A 50 -7.53 -7.46 -10.63
C MET A 50 -8.84 -8.22 -10.39
N GLU A 51 -9.00 -9.44 -10.92
CA GLU A 51 -10.18 -10.26 -10.70
C GLU A 51 -10.40 -10.53 -9.21
N GLY A 52 -11.60 -10.18 -8.71
CA GLY A 52 -11.96 -10.35 -7.31
C GLY A 52 -11.46 -9.25 -6.35
N MET A 53 -10.70 -8.26 -6.84
CA MET A 53 -10.32 -7.10 -6.05
C MET A 53 -11.44 -6.05 -6.04
N GLN A 54 -11.72 -5.46 -4.86
CA GLN A 54 -12.58 -4.29 -4.77
C GLN A 54 -11.73 -3.02 -4.83
N PRO A 55 -12.07 -2.04 -5.69
CA PRO A 55 -11.44 -0.74 -5.67
C PRO A 55 -11.56 -0.09 -4.30
N VAL A 56 -10.45 0.40 -3.76
CA VAL A 56 -10.49 1.23 -2.55
C VAL A 56 -11.01 2.60 -2.98
N VAL A 57 -12.24 2.94 -2.59
CA VAL A 57 -12.78 4.28 -2.79
C VAL A 57 -11.96 5.24 -1.93
N SER A 58 -11.05 5.97 -2.56
CA SER A 58 -10.27 6.98 -1.86
C SER A 58 -11.23 8.10 -1.41
N GLY A 59 -11.16 8.49 -0.14
CA GLY A 59 -12.07 9.51 0.44
C GLY A 59 -12.02 10.88 -0.26
N ALA A 60 -11.06 11.10 -1.15
CA ALA A 60 -10.94 12.30 -1.99
C ALA A 60 -11.97 12.38 -3.13
N CYS A 61 -12.63 11.28 -3.51
CA CYS A 61 -13.61 11.29 -4.61
C CYS A 61 -15.01 11.80 -4.21
N CYS A 62 -15.25 12.05 -2.92
CA CYS A 62 -16.57 12.39 -2.40
C CYS A 62 -16.80 13.89 -2.22
N LEU A 63 -16.28 14.75 -3.09
CA LEU A 63 -16.79 16.11 -3.26
C LEU A 63 -16.66 16.47 -4.74
N GLY A 64 -17.76 16.87 -5.37
CA GLY A 64 -17.83 17.23 -6.79
C GLY A 64 -16.93 18.40 -7.15
N SER A 65 -15.63 18.16 -7.27
CA SER A 65 -14.72 19.08 -7.92
C SER A 65 -14.50 18.59 -9.34
N SER A 66 -15.22 19.21 -10.27
CA SER A 66 -14.84 19.30 -11.67
C SER A 66 -13.50 20.06 -11.76
N THR A 67 -12.43 19.44 -11.27
CA THR A 67 -11.06 19.89 -11.46
C THR A 67 -10.38 18.73 -12.15
N THR A 68 -10.27 18.85 -13.47
CA THR A 68 -9.32 18.10 -14.27
C THR A 68 -7.94 18.31 -13.66
N MET A 69 -7.50 17.36 -12.84
CA MET A 69 -6.09 17.29 -12.42
C MET A 69 -5.36 16.75 -13.64
N ASP A 70 -4.96 17.67 -14.51
CA ASP A 70 -4.00 17.44 -15.58
C ASP A 70 -2.69 16.98 -14.91
N MET A 71 -2.48 15.68 -14.81
CA MET A 71 -1.21 15.11 -14.39
C MET A 71 -0.26 15.19 -15.59
N GLU A 72 0.42 16.33 -15.76
CA GLU A 72 1.65 16.35 -16.55
C GLU A 72 2.68 15.48 -15.81
N LEU A 73 2.85 14.26 -16.33
CA LEU A 73 3.75 13.20 -15.84
C LEU A 73 5.22 13.50 -16.20
N ASP A 74 5.69 14.74 -16.04
CA ASP A 74 7.02 15.15 -16.50
C ASP A 74 7.99 15.55 -15.37
N GLU A 75 7.55 15.49 -14.10
CA GLU A 75 8.33 16.01 -12.96
C GLU A 75 8.85 14.94 -11.96
N GLU A 76 8.64 13.65 -12.21
CA GLU A 76 9.04 12.55 -11.28
C GLU A 76 10.40 11.88 -11.63
N LEU A 77 11.30 12.58 -12.33
CA LEU A 77 12.63 12.05 -12.70
C LEU A 77 13.82 12.89 -12.16
N GLU A 78 13.63 13.78 -11.18
CA GLU A 78 14.68 14.68 -10.68
C GLU A 78 14.98 14.53 -9.17
N LEU A 79 14.85 13.31 -8.60
CA LEU A 79 15.15 13.02 -7.18
C LEU A 79 16.43 12.22 -6.95
N MET A 80 17.36 12.22 -7.90
CA MET A 80 18.67 11.59 -7.78
C MET A 80 19.82 12.48 -8.27
N ASN A 81 19.91 13.75 -7.84
CA ASN A 81 21.15 14.51 -8.13
C ASN A 81 21.56 15.70 -7.24
N SER A 82 21.04 15.88 -6.02
CA SER A 82 21.56 16.93 -5.12
C SER A 82 22.45 16.36 -4.02
N LYS A 83 23.69 16.10 -4.42
CA LYS A 83 24.86 16.11 -3.54
C LYS A 83 25.07 17.55 -3.04
N ASP A 84 25.17 17.71 -1.72
CA ASP A 84 25.62 18.89 -0.95
C ASP A 84 24.92 20.23 -1.20
N ALA A 85 24.12 20.70 -0.23
CA ALA A 85 24.31 22.00 0.42
C ALA A 85 23.15 22.31 1.39
N THR A 86 23.52 22.43 2.67
CA THR A 86 22.93 23.22 3.77
C THR A 86 21.64 24.00 3.45
N THR A 87 20.51 23.56 4.02
CA THR A 87 19.45 24.48 4.46
C THR A 87 19.13 24.14 5.92
N GLN A 88 19.39 25.11 6.79
CA GLN A 88 19.19 25.04 8.23
C GLN A 88 17.70 24.87 8.53
N VAL A 89 17.34 23.81 9.27
CA VAL A 89 16.05 23.66 9.92
C VAL A 89 16.34 23.52 11.41
N ASP A 90 15.64 24.29 12.23
CA ASP A 90 15.85 24.49 13.68
C ASP A 90 16.24 23.22 14.48
N PRO A 91 17.24 23.30 15.38
CA PRO A 91 17.65 22.16 16.22
C PRO A 91 16.62 21.78 17.30
N ALA A 92 15.51 22.50 17.43
CA ALA A 92 14.49 22.26 18.46
C ALA A 92 13.51 21.12 18.11
N ALA A 93 13.45 20.67 16.86
CA ALA A 93 12.65 19.54 16.43
C ALA A 93 13.51 18.29 16.14
N ALA A 94 14.58 18.10 16.93
CA ALA A 94 15.33 16.86 16.92
C ALA A 94 14.37 15.70 17.14
N PHE A 95 14.32 14.81 16.15
CA PHE A 95 13.68 13.50 16.21
C PHE A 95 13.95 12.90 17.60
N ARG A 96 12.92 12.86 18.44
CA ARG A 96 13.06 12.30 19.78
C ARG A 96 13.34 10.83 19.61
N ASP A 97 14.59 10.47 19.80
CA ASP A 97 15.06 9.09 19.86
C ASP A 97 14.21 8.32 20.87
N ILE A 98 13.58 7.25 20.39
CA ILE A 98 12.66 6.40 21.15
C ILE A 98 13.42 5.75 22.33
N ALA A 99 14.76 5.66 22.23
CA ALA A 99 15.63 5.15 23.27
C ALA A 99 15.62 5.98 24.57
N SER A 100 15.09 7.21 24.57
CA SER A 100 15.00 8.07 25.76
C SER A 100 13.60 8.09 26.42
N ALA A 101 12.65 7.28 25.97
CA ALA A 101 11.33 7.22 26.63
C ALA A 101 11.42 6.41 27.95
N PRO A 102 10.81 6.90 29.05
CA PRO A 102 10.83 6.19 30.33
C PRO A 102 9.96 4.91 30.31
N PHE A 103 10.31 3.95 31.18
CA PHE A 103 9.53 2.73 31.46
C PHE A 103 8.40 3.01 32.46
#